data_AF-A0A455WI02-F1
#
_entry.id   AF-A0A455WI02-F1
#
_cell.length_a   1.000
_cell.length_b   1.000
_cell.length_c   1.000
_cell.angle_alpha   90.00
_cell.angle_beta   90.00
_cell.angle_gamma   90.00
#
_symmetry.space_group_name_H-M   'P 1'
#
loop_
_entity.id
_entity.type
_entity.pdbx_description
1 polymer ?
#
loop_
_entity_poly.entity_id
_entity_poly.type
_entity_poly.pdbx_seq_one_letter_code
_entity_poly.pdbx_strand_id
1 'polypeptide(L)'
;MPESPRFPFCFKMPRLFGWAVITLVLMVGLYWFAPQQLPIVAYKLALVTLAVTLAYWLDRALFPYARPGTFFGRSQFLSEGAEQQPILLAASLAAIRRAIIVFACVIGLALGL
;
A
#
# COMPACT_ATOMS: atom_id res chain seq x y z
N MET A 1 32.14 34.28 11.20
CA MET A 1 31.42 34.13 9.92
C MET A 1 29.97 33.80 10.25
N PRO A 2 28.96 34.55 9.81
CA PRO A 2 27.56 34.21 10.09
C PRO A 2 27.12 33.09 9.14
N GLU A 3 26.75 31.94 9.70
CA GLU A 3 26.17 30.79 9.00
C GLU A 3 24.81 31.17 8.38
N SER A 4 24.61 30.83 7.10
CA SER A 4 23.34 31.04 6.38
C SER A 4 22.21 30.14 6.90
N PRO A 5 20.93 30.61 6.92
CA PRO A 5 19.81 29.78 7.35
C PRO A 5 19.55 28.61 6.38
N ARG A 6 19.69 27.39 6.87
CA ARG A 6 19.30 26.16 6.17
C ARG A 6 17.78 25.99 6.33
N PHE A 7 17.02 26.14 5.26
CA PHE A 7 15.60 25.76 5.25
C PHE A 7 15.49 24.25 4.95
N PRO A 8 15.08 23.38 5.90
CA PRO A 8 15.02 21.95 5.68
C PRO A 8 13.55 21.52 5.52
N PHE A 9 12.91 21.95 4.44
CA PHE A 9 11.58 21.44 4.09
C PHE A 9 11.53 21.08 2.61
N CYS A 10 12.24 20.01 2.24
CA CYS A 10 11.96 19.31 0.99
C CYS A 10 10.70 18.46 1.22
N PHE A 11 9.52 19.04 0.93
CA PHE A 11 8.28 18.28 0.84
C PHE A 11 8.41 17.28 -0.32
N LYS A 12 8.82 16.05 -0.01
CA LYS A 12 8.67 14.93 -0.96
C LYS A 12 7.18 14.71 -1.14
N MET A 13 6.60 15.30 -2.18
CA MET A 13 5.22 15.02 -2.56
C MET A 13 5.05 13.49 -2.69
N PRO A 14 4.11 12.90 -1.95
CA PRO A 14 3.81 11.48 -2.10
C PRO A 14 3.43 11.23 -3.56
N ARG A 15 4.06 10.23 -4.20
CA ARG A 15 3.82 9.92 -5.63
C ARG A 15 2.33 9.65 -5.95
N LEU A 16 1.55 9.32 -4.93
CA LEU A 16 0.11 9.05 -4.99
C LEU A 16 -0.77 10.31 -4.92
N PHE A 17 -0.20 11.50 -4.64
CA PHE A 17 -0.97 12.73 -4.49
C PHE A 17 -1.72 13.12 -5.77
N GLY A 18 -1.09 12.94 -6.94
CA GLY A 18 -1.76 13.18 -8.23
C GLY A 18 -3.00 12.30 -8.43
N TRP A 19 -2.91 11.03 -8.06
CA TRP A 19 -4.05 10.11 -8.13
C TRP A 19 -5.16 10.47 -7.13
N ALA A 20 -4.79 10.91 -5.93
CA ALA A 20 -5.76 11.39 -4.94
C ALA A 20 -6.56 12.60 -5.45
N VAL A 21 -5.88 13.56 -6.09
CA VAL A 21 -6.53 14.73 -6.71
C VAL A 21 -7.50 14.30 -7.81
N ILE A 22 -7.08 13.40 -8.71
CA ILE A 22 -7.95 12.88 -9.77
C ILE A 22 -9.19 12.21 -9.16
N THR A 23 -9.02 11.39 -8.13
CA THR A 23 -10.12 10.68 -7.47
C THR A 23 -11.12 11.66 -6.86
N LEU A 24 -10.63 12.74 -6.24
CA LEU A 24 -11.45 13.80 -5.67
C LEU A 24 -12.25 14.55 -6.75
N VAL A 25 -11.62 14.88 -7.87
CA VAL A 25 -12.30 15.51 -9.02
C VAL A 25 -13.41 14.61 -9.57
N LEU A 26 -13.13 13.31 -9.74
CA LEU A 26 -14.15 12.34 -10.19
C LEU A 26 -15.29 12.23 -9.18
N MET A 27 -15.01 12.28 -7.87
CA MET A 27 -16.04 12.21 -6.84
C MET A 27 -16.97 13.44 -6.87
N VAL A 28 -16.42 14.63 -7.11
CA VAL A 28 -17.18 15.86 -7.31
C VAL A 28 -18.03 15.80 -8.58
N GLY A 29 -17.48 15.25 -9.68
CA GLY A 29 -18.25 15.00 -10.88
C GLY A 29 -19.43 14.06 -10.63
N LEU A 30 -19.22 12.98 -9.87
CA LEU A 30 -20.28 12.03 -9.53
C LEU A 30 -21.41 12.65 -8.71
N TYR A 31 -21.08 13.55 -7.79
CA TYR A 31 -22.07 14.33 -7.04
C TYR A 31 -22.97 15.16 -7.96
N TRP A 32 -22.39 15.77 -9.00
CA TRP A 32 -23.13 16.61 -9.94
C TRP A 32 -24.08 15.82 -10.84
N PHE A 33 -23.66 14.65 -11.32
CA PHE A 33 -24.46 13.85 -12.26
C PHE A 33 -25.46 12.90 -11.58
N ALA A 34 -25.13 12.37 -10.40
CA ALA A 34 -25.95 11.35 -9.74
C ALA A 34 -25.82 11.43 -8.20
N PRO A 35 -26.40 12.46 -7.56
CA PRO A 35 -26.25 12.68 -6.11
C PRO A 35 -26.80 11.50 -5.29
N GLN A 36 -27.79 10.79 -5.81
CA GLN A 36 -28.40 9.64 -5.16
C GLN A 36 -27.49 8.40 -5.11
N GLN A 37 -26.40 8.37 -5.90
CA GLN A 37 -25.42 7.28 -5.89
C GLN A 37 -24.28 7.48 -4.87
N LEU A 38 -24.17 8.67 -4.27
CA LEU A 38 -23.14 8.94 -3.26
C LEU A 38 -23.14 7.96 -2.08
N PRO A 39 -24.29 7.57 -1.49
CA PRO A 39 -24.30 6.62 -0.37
C PRO A 39 -23.76 5.25 -0.77
N ILE A 40 -24.08 4.79 -1.99
CA ILE A 40 -23.64 3.48 -2.52
C ILE A 40 -22.13 3.47 -2.76
N VAL A 41 -21.59 4.56 -3.30
CA VAL A 41 -20.16 4.69 -3.57
C VAL A 41 -19.39 4.82 -2.26
N ALA A 42 -19.90 5.62 -1.31
CA ALA A 42 -19.33 5.74 0.03
C ALA A 42 -19.31 4.38 0.75
N TYR A 43 -20.38 3.60 0.63
CA TYR A 43 -20.45 2.24 1.16
C TYR A 43 -19.38 1.31 0.55
N LYS A 44 -19.25 1.30 -0.78
CA LYS A 44 -18.22 0.51 -1.47
C LYS A 44 -16.80 0.93 -1.07
N LEU A 45 -16.54 2.23 -0.96
CA LEU A 45 -15.25 2.75 -0.51
C LEU A 45 -14.96 2.34 0.95
N ALA A 46 -15.94 2.47 1.84
CA ALA A 46 -15.80 2.05 3.23
C ALA A 46 -15.43 0.56 3.32
N LEU A 47 -16.10 -0.30 2.57
CA LEU A 47 -15.78 -1.73 2.49
C LEU A 47 -14.35 -1.99 2.01
N VAL A 48 -13.92 -1.34 0.92
CA VAL A 48 -12.55 -1.50 0.39
C VAL A 48 -11.51 -1.01 1.41
N THR A 49 -11.75 0.11 2.09
CA THR A 49 -10.82 0.61 3.12
C THR A 49 -10.72 -0.32 4.33
N LEU A 50 -11.85 -0.88 4.77
CA LEU A 50 -11.88 -1.90 5.82
C LEU A 50 -11.16 -3.17 5.37
N ALA A 51 -11.36 -3.61 4.12
CA ALA A 51 -10.68 -4.78 3.57
C ALA A 51 -9.16 -4.65 3.61
N VAL A 52 -8.63 -3.51 3.17
CA VAL A 52 -7.18 -3.24 3.17
C VAL A 52 -6.65 -3.15 4.59
N THR A 53 -7.40 -2.50 5.49
CA THR A 53 -7.00 -2.37 6.90
C THR A 53 -6.95 -3.75 7.56
N LEU A 54 -8.00 -4.56 7.42
CA LEU A 54 -8.04 -5.92 7.96
C LEU A 54 -6.96 -6.82 7.36
N ALA A 55 -6.72 -6.76 6.05
CA ALA A 55 -5.66 -7.52 5.41
C ALA A 55 -4.27 -7.16 5.94
N TYR A 56 -4.03 -5.88 6.25
CA TYR A 56 -2.78 -5.44 6.88
C TYR A 56 -2.62 -6.01 8.30
N TRP A 57 -3.69 -5.96 9.11
CA TRP A 57 -3.68 -6.55 10.44
C TRP A 57 -3.45 -8.06 10.39
N LEU A 58 -4.10 -8.74 9.44
CA LEU A 58 -3.97 -10.18 9.23
C LEU A 58 -2.55 -10.56 8.80
N ASP A 59 -1.95 -9.84 7.84
CA ASP A 59 -0.55 -10.05 7.44
C ASP A 59 0.41 -9.92 8.63
N ARG A 60 0.18 -8.93 9.49
CA ARG A 60 1.02 -8.69 10.67
C ARG A 60 0.84 -9.74 11.77
N ALA A 61 -0.36 -10.26 11.95
CA ALA A 61 -0.67 -11.31 12.92
C ALA A 61 -0.10 -12.68 12.47
N LEU A 62 -0.17 -12.98 11.17
CA LEU A 62 0.30 -14.26 10.63
C LEU A 62 1.83 -14.35 10.57
N PHE A 63 2.53 -13.23 10.37
CA PHE A 63 4.00 -13.22 10.21
C PHE A 63 4.69 -12.06 10.95
N PRO A 64 4.84 -12.14 12.28
CA PRO A 64 5.48 -11.09 13.08
C PRO A 64 6.96 -10.82 12.71
N TYR A 65 7.69 -11.79 12.14
CA TYR A 65 9.14 -11.70 11.92
C TYR A 65 9.63 -11.80 10.45
N ALA A 66 8.75 -12.01 9.46
CA ALA A 66 9.14 -12.18 8.05
C ALA A 66 8.84 -10.91 7.21
N ARG A 67 9.52 -9.80 7.50
CA ARG A 67 9.37 -8.55 6.72
C ARG A 67 10.24 -8.61 5.45
N PRO A 68 9.67 -8.52 4.23
CA PRO A 68 10.45 -8.55 2.99
C PRO A 68 11.52 -7.45 2.91
N GLY A 69 11.31 -6.32 3.59
CA GLY A 69 12.31 -5.24 3.67
C GLY A 69 13.62 -5.61 4.35
N THR A 70 13.61 -6.56 5.31
CA THR A 70 14.86 -7.03 5.93
C THR A 70 15.62 -7.97 5.00
N PHE A 71 14.93 -8.72 4.14
CA PHE A 71 15.56 -9.59 3.15
C PHE A 71 16.17 -8.80 1.98
N PHE A 72 15.49 -7.76 1.48
CA PHE A 72 16.02 -6.88 0.42
C PHE A 72 17.19 -6.02 0.88
N GLY A 73 17.14 -5.47 2.11
CA GLY A 73 18.29 -4.73 2.67
C GLY A 73 19.51 -5.63 2.90
N ARG A 74 19.28 -6.91 3.25
CA ARG A 74 20.34 -7.89 3.46
C ARG A 74 20.91 -8.47 2.16
N SER A 75 20.09 -8.64 1.11
CA SER A 75 20.59 -9.05 -0.21
C SER A 75 21.42 -7.97 -0.89
N GLN A 76 21.08 -6.69 -0.69
CA GLN A 76 21.86 -5.56 -1.22
C GLN A 76 23.25 -5.46 -0.57
N PHE A 77 23.39 -5.86 0.70
CA PHE A 77 24.67 -5.88 1.43
C PHE A 77 25.49 -7.15 1.13
N LEU A 78 24.84 -8.27 0.80
CA LEU A 78 25.47 -9.54 0.43
C LEU A 78 25.81 -9.65 -1.07
N SER A 79 25.60 -8.57 -1.85
CA SER A 79 25.83 -8.52 -3.32
C SER A 79 27.24 -8.85 -3.80
N GLU A 80 28.22 -9.03 -2.90
CA GLU A 80 29.58 -9.45 -3.25
C GLU A 80 29.81 -10.98 -3.20
N GLY A 81 28.81 -11.78 -2.79
CA GLY A 81 28.94 -13.24 -2.66
C GLY A 81 27.84 -14.02 -3.37
N ALA A 82 28.20 -15.18 -3.94
CA ALA A 82 27.41 -16.07 -4.80
C ALA A 82 26.06 -16.62 -4.25
N GLU A 83 25.61 -16.18 -3.07
CA GLU A 83 24.42 -16.66 -2.34
C GLU A 83 23.18 -15.76 -2.58
N GLN A 84 22.98 -15.29 -3.81
CA GLN A 84 21.97 -14.27 -4.14
C GLN A 84 20.59 -14.85 -4.49
N GLN A 85 20.56 -16.06 -5.04
CA GLN A 85 19.35 -16.70 -5.56
C GLN A 85 18.31 -17.08 -4.47
N PRO A 86 18.67 -17.70 -3.33
CA PRO A 86 17.67 -18.15 -2.36
C PRO A 86 17.02 -16.98 -1.60
N ILE A 87 17.73 -15.87 -1.39
CA ILE A 87 17.25 -14.72 -0.62
C ILE A 87 16.21 -13.91 -1.42
N LEU A 88 16.44 -13.72 -2.73
CA LEU A 88 15.49 -13.05 -3.62
C LEU A 88 14.19 -13.86 -3.77
N LEU A 89 14.29 -15.19 -3.87
CA LEU A 89 13.14 -16.09 -3.90
C LEU A 89 12.34 -16.04 -2.59
N ALA A 90 13.01 -16.02 -1.43
CA ALA A 90 12.33 -15.87 -0.14
C ALA A 90 11.61 -14.51 -0.02
N ALA A 91 12.24 -13.43 -0.52
CA ALA A 91 11.64 -12.10 -0.51
C ALA A 91 10.44 -11.99 -1.47
N SER A 92 10.52 -12.60 -2.66
CA SER A 92 9.41 -12.63 -3.62
C SER A 92 8.25 -13.50 -3.12
N LEU A 93 8.51 -14.66 -2.51
CA LEU A 93 7.47 -15.48 -1.87
C LEU A 93 6.77 -14.73 -0.73
N ALA A 94 7.51 -13.99 0.09
CA ALA A 94 6.94 -13.17 1.15
C ALA A 94 6.04 -12.04 0.59
N ALA A 95 6.43 -11.43 -0.53
CA ALA A 95 5.62 -10.43 -1.23
C ALA A 95 4.36 -11.04 -1.87
N ILE A 96 4.46 -12.22 -2.49
CA ILE A 96 3.33 -12.93 -3.09
C ILE A 96 2.31 -13.34 -2.03
N ARG A 97 2.75 -13.87 -0.88
CA ARG A 97 1.85 -14.24 0.21
C ARG A 97 1.04 -13.05 0.72
N ARG A 98 1.68 -11.88 0.87
CA ARG A 98 1.02 -10.62 1.21
C ARG A 98 -0.02 -10.21 0.18
N ALA A 99 0.34 -10.28 -1.10
CA ALA A 99 -0.57 -9.96 -2.19
C ALA A 99 -1.79 -10.88 -2.19
N ILE A 100 -1.62 -12.19 -1.95
CA ILE A 100 -2.72 -13.16 -1.91
C ILE A 100 -3.65 -12.90 -0.72
N ILE A 101 -3.12 -12.62 0.47
CA ILE A 101 -3.95 -12.31 1.66
C ILE A 101 -4.78 -11.04 1.43
N VAL A 102 -4.17 -9.99 0.89
CA VAL A 102 -4.87 -8.74 0.56
C VAL A 102 -5.92 -8.98 -0.52
N PHE A 103 -5.58 -9.71 -1.58
CA PHE A 103 -6.50 -10.03 -2.67
C PHE A 103 -7.70 -10.85 -2.17
N ALA A 104 -7.47 -11.86 -1.34
CA ALA A 104 -8.52 -12.68 -0.75
C ALA A 104 -9.46 -11.86 0.16
N CYS A 105 -8.91 -10.96 1.00
CA CYS A 105 -9.74 -10.07 1.83
C CYS A 105 -10.57 -9.10 0.99
N VAL A 106 -9.97 -8.47 -0.04
CA VAL A 106 -10.66 -7.53 -0.92
C VAL A 106 -11.78 -8.23 -1.70
N ILE A 107 -11.50 -9.41 -2.26
CA ILE A 107 -12.52 -10.20 -2.98
C ILE A 107 -13.60 -10.69 -2.02
N GLY A 108 -13.24 -11.19 -0.83
CA GLY A 108 -14.22 -11.70 0.14
C GLY A 108 -15.21 -10.62 0.58
N LEU A 109 -14.74 -9.39 0.80
CA LEU A 109 -15.61 -8.27 1.16
C LEU A 109 -16.34 -7.65 -0.03
N ALA A 110 -15.83 -7.80 -1.25
CA ALA A 110 -16.49 -7.35 -2.47
C ALA A 110 -17.55 -8.34 -3.01
N LEU A 111 -17.38 -9.65 -2.76
CA LEU A 111 -18.31 -10.72 -3.16
C LEU A 111 -19.31 -11.12 -2.07
N GLY A 112 -19.02 -10.84 -0.80
CA GLY A 112 -19.91 -11.16 0.33
C GLY A 112 -21.19 -10.33 0.38
N LEU A 113 -21.52 -9.60 -0.69
CA LEU A 113 -22.62 -8.66 -0.85
C LEU A 113 -23.32 -8.84 -2.19
#